data_AF-A0A2T0Q2I1-F1
#
_entry.id   AF-A0A2T0Q2I1-F1
#
_cell.length_a   1.000
_cell.length_b   1.000
_cell.length_c   1.000
_cell.angle_alpha   90.00
_cell.angle_beta   90.00
_cell.angle_gamma   90.00
#
_symmetry.space_group_name_H-M   'P 1'
#
loop_
_entity.id
_entity.type
_entity.pdbx_description
1 polymer ?
#
loop_
_entity_poly.entity_id
_entity_poly.type
_entity_poly.pdbx_seq_one_letter_code
_entity_poly.pdbx_strand_id
1 'polypeptide(L)'
;MQIGRLDGDAAEFFLAHSPHAPLAACVGISDSSGEPVRIAFEESEAAHVMIVGRSRAAALGICTAMLLDLARQIVTTPDRRGMYTTPPFSILDLLGTEESRVFTDAAMSLPLAIKLERATDTAMTAFTDFDYELTRRQGDPDSPRHAKFLFLCGLQAAHGIRSRGLYRSPGVNPQAPKFARLLRRGGAWSLHTIVWCNSFVNLDLTMADGIGAFGHVVILDGAGPVPGRLAFADGLPADRARYVDARRGTAVPIVPFAVPTDAWCEAAIRSFE
;
A
#
# COMPACT_ATOMS: atom_id res chain seq x y z
N MET A 1 7.45 -14.66 14.15
CA MET A 1 6.23 -13.91 13.78
C MET A 1 5.11 -14.89 13.49
N GLN A 2 4.02 -14.82 14.25
CA GLN A 2 2.78 -15.54 13.92
C GLN A 2 2.17 -14.88 12.69
N ILE A 3 1.83 -15.67 11.67
CA ILE A 3 1.21 -15.18 10.44
C ILE A 3 -0.21 -15.72 10.42
N GLY A 4 -1.18 -14.84 10.27
CA GLY A 4 -2.58 -15.20 10.15
C GLY A 4 -2.80 -15.85 8.81
N ARG A 5 -3.34 -17.07 8.80
CA ARG A 5 -3.80 -17.67 7.55
C ARG A 5 -5.17 -17.13 7.21
N LEU A 6 -5.33 -16.70 5.96
CA LEU A 6 -6.62 -16.43 5.35
C LEU A 6 -7.24 -17.78 4.98
N ASP A 7 -7.63 -18.60 5.96
CA ASP A 7 -8.19 -19.95 5.77
C ASP A 7 -9.70 -20.03 6.11
N GLY A 8 -10.32 -18.91 6.52
CA GLY A 8 -11.76 -18.79 6.81
C GLY A 8 -12.57 -18.28 5.62
N ASP A 9 -13.89 -18.12 5.80
CA ASP A 9 -14.80 -17.57 4.78
C ASP A 9 -14.32 -16.16 4.42
N ALA A 10 -13.65 -16.05 3.27
CA ALA A 10 -12.89 -14.87 2.86
C ALA A 10 -13.72 -13.58 2.89
N ALA A 11 -15.03 -13.73 2.68
CA ALA A 11 -16.00 -12.66 2.61
C ALA A 11 -16.27 -11.96 3.95
N GLU A 12 -16.15 -12.66 5.09
CA GLU A 12 -16.46 -12.06 6.41
C GLU A 12 -15.37 -11.07 6.88
N PHE A 13 -14.16 -11.21 6.36
CA PHE A 13 -13.02 -10.35 6.71
C PHE A 13 -13.00 -9.03 5.95
N PHE A 14 -13.78 -8.86 4.90
CA PHE A 14 -13.75 -7.66 4.05
C PHE A 14 -14.95 -6.77 4.32
N LEU A 15 -14.73 -5.45 4.30
CA LEU A 15 -15.83 -4.52 4.55
C LEU A 15 -16.85 -4.62 3.41
N ALA A 16 -18.08 -5.00 3.78
CA ALA A 16 -19.25 -4.53 3.06
C ALA A 16 -19.37 -3.01 3.22
N HIS A 17 -19.76 -2.32 2.15
CA HIS A 17 -19.64 -0.88 2.03
C HIS A 17 -20.64 -0.07 2.88
N SER A 18 -20.23 1.15 3.26
CA SER A 18 -21.10 2.25 3.71
C SER A 18 -20.92 3.48 2.78
N PRO A 19 -21.97 3.98 2.08
CA PRO A 19 -21.97 5.04 1.04
C PRO A 19 -21.08 6.25 1.31
N HIS A 20 -21.03 6.67 2.57
CA HIS A 20 -20.42 7.93 2.99
C HIS A 20 -19.07 7.75 3.70
N ALA A 21 -18.60 6.51 3.86
CA ALA A 21 -17.31 6.26 4.49
C ALA A 21 -16.15 6.41 3.48
N PRO A 22 -14.99 6.92 3.93
CA PRO A 22 -13.75 6.81 3.16
C PRO A 22 -13.45 5.33 2.90
N LEU A 23 -12.78 5.04 1.78
CA LEU A 23 -12.28 3.68 1.55
C LEU A 23 -11.32 3.32 2.68
N ALA A 24 -11.42 2.10 3.18
CA ALA A 24 -10.52 1.59 4.19
C ALA A 24 -9.85 0.30 3.72
N ALA A 25 -8.65 0.01 4.22
CA ALA A 25 -7.96 -1.23 3.89
C ALA A 25 -7.51 -1.96 5.17
N CYS A 26 -7.77 -3.27 5.22
CA CYS A 26 -7.27 -4.14 6.28
C CYS A 26 -5.75 -4.33 6.20
N VAL A 27 -5.04 -4.16 7.32
CA VAL A 27 -3.59 -4.39 7.42
C VAL A 27 -3.21 -5.58 8.29
N GLY A 28 -4.17 -6.17 9.00
CA GLY A 28 -3.95 -7.32 9.88
C GLY A 28 -5.10 -7.50 10.84
N ILE A 29 -4.95 -8.48 11.73
CA ILE A 29 -5.88 -8.71 12.84
C ILE A 29 -5.21 -8.21 14.12
N SER A 30 -5.94 -7.46 14.94
CA SER A 30 -5.45 -6.99 16.24
C SER A 30 -5.17 -8.18 17.15
N ASP A 31 -3.95 -8.27 17.68
CA ASP A 31 -3.57 -9.35 18.61
C ASP A 31 -4.44 -9.35 19.88
N SER A 32 -4.93 -8.18 20.29
CA SER A 32 -5.67 -8.02 21.54
C SER A 32 -7.17 -8.24 21.41
N SER A 33 -7.76 -7.83 20.28
CA SER A 33 -9.22 -7.92 20.09
C SER A 33 -9.65 -9.02 19.13
N GLY A 34 -8.75 -9.54 18.30
CA GLY A 34 -9.13 -10.45 17.21
C GLY A 34 -9.87 -9.77 16.05
N GLU A 35 -10.01 -8.44 16.10
CA GLU A 35 -10.73 -7.65 15.11
C GLU A 35 -9.79 -7.15 13.99
N PRO A 36 -10.30 -6.98 12.75
CA PRO A 36 -9.55 -6.36 11.65
C PRO A 36 -9.06 -4.95 11.99
N VAL A 37 -7.76 -4.71 11.82
CA VAL A 37 -7.17 -3.36 11.91
C VAL A 37 -7.16 -2.74 10.52
N ARG A 38 -7.77 -1.56 10.39
CA ARG A 38 -7.97 -0.90 9.10
C ARG A 38 -7.41 0.51 9.08
N ILE A 39 -6.96 0.91 7.90
CA ILE A 39 -6.52 2.27 7.58
C ILE A 39 -7.59 2.91 6.71
N ALA A 40 -8.14 4.04 7.15
CA ALA A 40 -9.03 4.86 6.33
C ALA A 40 -8.23 5.81 5.42
N PHE A 41 -8.57 5.87 4.15
CA PHE A 41 -7.95 6.75 3.16
C PHE A 41 -8.76 8.03 3.00
N GLU A 42 -8.56 8.95 3.92
CA GLU A 42 -9.13 10.30 3.89
C GLU A 42 -8.34 11.23 2.95
N GLU A 43 -8.99 12.27 2.42
CA GLU A 43 -8.32 13.32 1.65
C GLU A 43 -7.43 14.17 2.55
N SER A 44 -6.22 13.69 2.82
CA SER A 44 -5.25 14.36 3.65
C SER A 44 -3.83 14.06 3.19
N GLU A 45 -2.91 15.03 3.39
CA GLU A 45 -1.52 14.94 2.93
C GLU A 45 -0.74 13.74 3.48
N ALA A 46 -1.25 13.04 4.50
CA ALA A 46 -0.57 11.94 5.18
C ALA A 46 -1.26 10.57 5.01
N ALA A 47 -2.21 10.42 4.07
CA ALA A 47 -2.96 9.18 3.85
C ALA A 47 -2.18 8.09 3.06
N HIS A 48 -0.85 8.08 3.17
CA HIS A 48 0.04 7.10 2.53
C HIS A 48 0.44 6.00 3.52
N VAL A 49 0.59 4.78 3.02
CA VAL A 49 0.93 3.59 3.83
C VAL A 49 2.33 3.12 3.47
N MET A 50 3.16 2.91 4.49
CA MET A 50 4.47 2.27 4.38
C MET A 50 4.49 0.97 5.17
N ILE A 51 4.83 -0.13 4.52
CA ILE A 51 5.11 -1.42 5.14
C ILE A 51 6.63 -1.59 5.19
N VAL A 52 7.20 -1.81 6.36
CA VAL A 52 8.66 -1.96 6.53
C VAL A 52 8.99 -3.28 7.21
N GLY A 53 9.82 -4.10 6.57
CA GLY A 53 10.43 -5.27 7.20
C GLY A 53 10.73 -6.41 6.22
N ARG A 54 11.45 -7.42 6.70
CA ARG A 54 12.08 -8.43 5.85
C ARG A 54 11.16 -9.55 5.40
N SER A 55 10.05 -9.75 6.11
CA SER A 55 9.08 -10.79 5.73
C SER A 55 8.32 -10.38 4.48
N ARG A 56 8.81 -10.85 3.32
CA ARG A 56 8.15 -10.67 2.02
C ARG A 56 6.73 -11.25 2.04
N ALA A 57 6.56 -12.44 2.59
CA ALA A 57 5.26 -13.11 2.65
C ALA A 57 4.23 -12.28 3.42
N ALA A 58 4.60 -11.71 4.57
CA ALA A 58 3.70 -10.85 5.33
C ALA A 58 3.41 -9.53 4.61
N ALA A 59 4.42 -8.90 4.02
CA ALA A 59 4.23 -7.65 3.28
C ALA A 59 3.29 -7.82 2.08
N LEU A 60 3.49 -8.88 1.29
CA LEU A 60 2.63 -9.19 0.15
C LEU A 60 1.25 -9.67 0.60
N GLY A 61 1.13 -10.43 1.69
CA GLY A 61 -0.16 -10.79 2.28
C GLY A 61 -0.97 -9.57 2.70
N ILE A 62 -0.33 -8.57 3.32
CA ILE A 62 -0.95 -7.28 3.62
C ILE A 62 -1.35 -6.55 2.33
N CYS A 63 -0.48 -6.45 1.34
CA CYS A 63 -0.82 -5.84 0.05
C CYS A 63 -2.04 -6.50 -0.60
N THR A 64 -2.10 -7.83 -0.60
CA THR A 64 -3.24 -8.60 -1.14
C THR A 64 -4.51 -8.31 -0.35
N ALA A 65 -4.46 -8.36 0.98
CA ALA A 65 -5.61 -8.08 1.83
C ALA A 65 -6.14 -6.65 1.62
N MET A 66 -5.23 -5.66 1.58
CA MET A 66 -5.60 -4.27 1.29
C MET A 66 -6.24 -4.12 -0.09
N LEU A 67 -5.66 -4.75 -1.11
CA LEU A 67 -6.18 -4.70 -2.47
C LEU A 67 -7.59 -5.29 -2.57
N LEU A 68 -7.81 -6.48 -2.02
CA LEU A 68 -9.10 -7.16 -2.05
C LEU A 68 -10.17 -6.38 -1.27
N ASP A 69 -9.82 -5.85 -0.10
CA ASP A 69 -10.73 -5.06 0.73
C ASP A 69 -11.15 -3.75 0.05
N LEU A 70 -10.21 -3.06 -0.59
CA LEU A 70 -10.49 -1.86 -1.39
C LEU A 70 -11.30 -2.20 -2.64
N ALA A 71 -10.95 -3.27 -3.34
CA ALA A 71 -11.64 -3.69 -4.55
C ALA A 71 -13.09 -4.08 -4.25
N ARG A 72 -13.34 -4.81 -3.15
CA ARG A 72 -14.69 -5.15 -2.69
C ARG A 72 -15.55 -3.90 -2.51
N GLN A 73 -15.03 -2.91 -1.76
CA GLN A 73 -15.72 -1.65 -1.54
C GLN A 73 -16.01 -0.90 -2.85
N ILE A 74 -15.08 -0.88 -3.81
CA ILE A 74 -15.29 -0.21 -5.11
C ILE A 74 -16.34 -0.94 -5.96
N VAL A 75 -16.25 -2.27 -6.08
CA VAL A 75 -17.11 -3.08 -6.94
C VAL A 75 -18.56 -3.05 -6.47
N THR A 76 -18.77 -3.14 -5.16
CA THR A 76 -20.13 -3.24 -4.59
C THR A 76 -20.74 -1.90 -4.24
N THR A 77 -20.14 -0.80 -4.68
CA THR A 77 -20.76 0.52 -4.61
C THR A 77 -21.33 0.87 -5.98
N PRO A 78 -22.68 0.82 -6.16
CA PRO A 78 -23.34 1.01 -7.46
C PRO A 78 -22.91 2.29 -8.20
N ASP A 79 -22.66 3.37 -7.46
CA ASP A 79 -22.30 4.67 -8.02
C ASP A 79 -20.80 4.86 -8.23
N ARG A 80 -19.93 4.15 -7.49
CA ARG A 80 -18.47 4.35 -7.61
C ARG A 80 -17.90 3.61 -8.80
N ARG A 81 -18.40 2.42 -9.16
CA ARG A 81 -17.85 1.65 -10.30
C ARG A 81 -17.91 2.46 -11.60
N GLY A 82 -18.99 3.20 -11.83
CA GLY A 82 -19.15 4.08 -13.00
C GLY A 82 -18.30 5.34 -12.99
N MET A 83 -17.77 5.76 -11.82
CA MET A 83 -16.91 6.95 -11.69
C MET A 83 -15.45 6.68 -12.09
N TYR A 84 -15.02 5.42 -12.14
CA TYR A 84 -13.66 5.05 -12.54
C TYR A 84 -13.54 4.99 -14.06
N THR A 85 -13.18 6.11 -14.68
CA THR A 85 -12.82 6.19 -16.11
C THR A 85 -11.38 5.74 -16.40
N THR A 86 -10.61 5.47 -15.34
CA THR A 86 -9.21 5.01 -15.39
C THR A 86 -9.00 3.98 -14.27
N PRO A 87 -7.96 3.13 -14.36
CA PRO A 87 -7.70 2.10 -13.36
C PRO A 87 -7.65 2.66 -11.92
N PRO A 88 -8.48 2.15 -10.97
CA PRO A 88 -8.37 2.49 -9.54
C PRO A 88 -7.03 2.10 -8.93
N PHE A 89 -6.41 1.05 -9.47
CA PHE A 89 -5.21 0.45 -8.93
C PHE A 89 -4.09 0.44 -9.98
N SER A 90 -2.91 0.89 -9.57
CA SER A 90 -1.66 0.68 -10.29
C SER A 90 -0.69 -0.10 -9.39
N ILE A 91 -0.06 -1.13 -9.94
CA ILE A 91 0.89 -1.98 -9.24
C ILE A 91 2.24 -1.86 -9.92
N LEU A 92 3.26 -1.49 -9.15
CA LEU A 92 4.66 -1.51 -9.54
C LEU A 92 5.35 -2.64 -8.77
N ASP A 93 5.53 -3.78 -9.45
CA ASP A 93 6.24 -4.95 -8.90
C ASP A 93 7.73 -4.86 -9.28
N LEU A 94 8.56 -4.52 -8.29
CA LEU A 94 10.02 -4.42 -8.43
C LEU A 94 10.74 -5.70 -7.97
N LEU A 95 10.01 -6.72 -7.52
CA LEU A 95 10.60 -7.97 -7.04
C LEU A 95 10.76 -9.00 -8.14
N GLY A 96 9.72 -9.18 -8.97
CA GLY A 96 9.67 -10.24 -9.98
C GLY A 96 9.75 -11.67 -9.43
N THR A 97 9.40 -11.88 -8.16
CA THR A 97 9.47 -13.16 -7.44
C THR A 97 8.20 -14.00 -7.60
N GLU A 98 8.24 -15.29 -7.26
CA GLU A 98 7.05 -16.14 -7.25
C GLU A 98 5.98 -15.64 -6.27
N GLU A 99 6.37 -15.20 -5.06
CA GLU A 99 5.38 -14.69 -4.10
C GLU A 99 4.73 -13.39 -4.58
N SER A 100 5.46 -12.54 -5.30
CA SER A 100 4.86 -11.34 -5.90
C SER A 100 3.96 -11.67 -7.08
N ARG A 101 4.14 -12.80 -7.76
CA ARG A 101 3.22 -13.27 -8.81
C ARG A 101 1.83 -13.57 -8.25
N VAL A 102 1.73 -14.32 -7.15
CA VAL A 102 0.45 -14.61 -6.49
C VAL A 102 -0.35 -13.33 -6.21
N PHE A 103 0.31 -12.29 -5.65
CA PHE A 103 -0.32 -10.98 -5.45
C PHE A 103 -0.77 -10.34 -6.77
N THR A 104 0.09 -10.32 -7.78
CA THR A 104 -0.25 -9.69 -9.07
C THR A 104 -1.34 -10.46 -9.83
N ASP A 105 -1.38 -11.78 -9.71
CA ASP A 105 -2.36 -12.63 -10.41
C ASP A 105 -3.74 -12.51 -9.75
N ALA A 106 -3.78 -12.42 -8.41
CA ALA A 106 -4.97 -12.05 -7.66
C ALA A 106 -5.48 -10.66 -8.08
N ALA A 107 -4.57 -9.69 -8.25
CA ALA A 107 -4.94 -8.36 -8.72
C ALA A 107 -5.54 -8.39 -10.13
N MET A 108 -4.90 -9.07 -11.06
CA MET A 108 -5.36 -9.14 -12.46
C MET A 108 -6.66 -9.93 -12.62
N SER A 109 -7.04 -10.74 -11.65
CA SER A 109 -8.31 -11.47 -11.61
C SER A 109 -9.49 -10.63 -11.10
N LEU A 110 -9.24 -9.42 -10.59
CA LEU A 110 -10.30 -8.53 -10.10
C LEU A 110 -11.24 -8.08 -11.22
N PRO A 111 -12.54 -7.87 -10.95
CA PRO A 111 -13.49 -7.30 -11.91
C PRO A 111 -13.33 -5.77 -12.06
N LEU A 112 -12.09 -5.28 -12.02
CA LEU A 112 -11.67 -3.89 -12.10
C LEU A 112 -10.46 -3.77 -13.03
N ALA A 113 -10.34 -2.63 -13.72
CA ALA A 113 -9.13 -2.35 -14.49
C ALA A 113 -7.93 -2.13 -13.55
N ILE A 114 -6.85 -2.90 -13.76
CA ILE A 114 -5.60 -2.78 -13.02
C ILE A 114 -4.48 -2.44 -14.00
N LYS A 115 -3.64 -1.45 -13.65
CA LYS A 115 -2.39 -1.21 -14.37
C LYS A 115 -1.25 -1.93 -13.65
N LEU A 116 -0.75 -3.02 -14.22
CA LEU A 116 0.41 -3.74 -13.70
C LEU A 116 1.68 -3.37 -14.49
N GLU A 117 2.70 -2.93 -13.77
CA GLU A 117 4.03 -2.68 -14.30
C GLU A 117 5.04 -3.55 -13.55
N ARG A 118 5.73 -4.42 -14.29
CA ARG A 118 6.89 -5.16 -13.78
C ARG A 118 8.13 -4.44 -14.30
N ALA A 119 8.82 -3.72 -13.44
CA ALA A 119 9.94 -2.88 -13.85
C ALA A 119 11.10 -3.05 -12.88
N THR A 120 12.32 -3.08 -13.40
CA THR A 120 13.51 -3.00 -12.55
C THR A 120 14.16 -1.62 -12.61
N ASP A 121 14.17 -0.91 -13.76
CA ASP A 121 15.17 0.16 -13.87
C ASP A 121 14.78 1.54 -14.41
N THR A 122 13.73 1.78 -15.21
CA THR A 122 13.58 3.16 -15.78
C THR A 122 12.19 3.63 -16.18
N ALA A 123 11.37 2.81 -16.82
CA ALA A 123 10.08 3.27 -17.33
C ALA A 123 8.95 3.13 -16.30
N MET A 124 9.11 3.75 -15.12
CA MET A 124 8.09 3.82 -14.06
C MET A 124 6.93 4.72 -14.48
N THR A 125 6.14 4.23 -15.44
CA THR A 125 5.02 4.95 -16.05
C THR A 125 3.94 5.25 -15.03
N ALA A 126 3.75 4.38 -14.03
CA ALA A 126 2.81 4.61 -12.93
C ALA A 126 3.05 5.96 -12.22
N PHE A 127 4.31 6.35 -11.98
CA PHE A 127 4.60 7.66 -11.39
C PHE A 127 4.25 8.83 -12.31
N THR A 128 4.38 8.64 -13.63
CA THR A 128 4.00 9.67 -14.60
C THR A 128 2.49 9.83 -14.67
N ASP A 129 1.74 8.73 -14.64
CA ASP A 129 0.27 8.76 -14.62
C ASP A 129 -0.27 9.44 -13.35
N PHE A 130 0.31 9.13 -12.19
CA PHE A 130 -0.08 9.75 -10.92
C PHE A 130 0.31 11.23 -10.87
N ASP A 131 1.46 11.62 -11.40
CA ASP A 131 1.87 13.03 -11.47
C ASP A 131 0.97 13.85 -12.44
N TYR A 132 0.58 13.25 -13.57
CA TYR A 132 -0.41 13.81 -14.48
C TYR A 132 -1.76 13.98 -13.79
N GLU A 133 -2.26 12.93 -13.14
CA GLU A 133 -3.54 12.98 -12.43
C GLU A 133 -3.54 13.99 -11.28
N LEU A 134 -2.43 14.09 -10.53
CA LEU A 134 -2.25 15.11 -9.50
C LEU A 134 -2.34 16.52 -10.08
N THR A 135 -1.67 16.75 -11.21
CA THR A 135 -1.67 18.05 -11.90
C THR A 135 -3.07 18.38 -12.44
N ARG A 136 -3.76 17.38 -13.02
CA ARG A 136 -5.14 17.52 -13.50
C ARG A 136 -6.10 17.89 -12.38
N ARG A 137 -6.06 17.18 -11.24
CA ARG A 137 -6.92 17.46 -10.07
C ARG A 137 -6.64 18.82 -9.45
N GLN A 138 -5.37 19.24 -9.41
CA GLN A 138 -4.99 20.58 -8.95
C GLN A 138 -5.49 21.71 -9.86
N GLY A 139 -5.57 21.46 -11.18
CA GLY A 139 -6.10 22.40 -12.16
C GLY A 139 -7.63 22.51 -12.16
N ASP A 140 -8.32 21.51 -11.62
CA ASP A 140 -9.79 21.46 -11.51
C ASP A 140 -10.22 20.89 -10.14
N PRO A 141 -10.13 21.70 -9.07
CA PRO A 141 -10.35 21.22 -7.70
C PRO A 141 -11.77 20.74 -7.41
N ASP A 142 -12.75 21.25 -8.15
CA ASP A 142 -14.18 20.99 -7.94
C ASP A 142 -14.68 19.78 -8.75
N SER A 143 -13.87 19.26 -9.69
CA SER A 143 -14.19 18.02 -10.41
C SER A 143 -14.40 16.87 -9.44
N PRO A 144 -15.49 16.10 -9.59
CA PRO A 144 -15.65 14.81 -8.91
C PRO A 144 -14.40 13.95 -9.14
N ARG A 145 -13.90 13.34 -8.07
CA ARG A 145 -12.71 12.51 -8.08
C ARG A 145 -12.91 11.27 -7.24
N HIS A 146 -12.31 10.18 -7.70
CA HIS A 146 -12.28 8.91 -7.01
C HIS A 146 -10.87 8.64 -6.46
N ALA A 147 -10.78 7.84 -5.40
CA ALA A 147 -9.50 7.44 -4.84
C ALA A 147 -8.72 6.55 -5.81
N LYS A 148 -7.44 6.84 -6.05
CA LYS A 148 -6.53 5.96 -6.79
C LYS A 148 -5.41 5.50 -5.90
N PHE A 149 -4.96 4.26 -6.11
CA PHE A 149 -3.94 3.63 -5.27
C PHE A 149 -2.77 3.13 -6.11
N LEU A 150 -1.57 3.54 -5.71
CA LEU A 150 -0.32 3.00 -6.24
C LEU A 150 0.27 2.01 -5.23
N PHE A 151 0.28 0.74 -5.58
CA PHE A 151 1.03 -0.29 -4.86
C PHE A 151 2.45 -0.34 -5.39
N LEU A 152 3.44 -0.20 -4.51
CA LEU A 152 4.86 -0.32 -4.85
C LEU A 152 5.47 -1.44 -4.00
N CYS A 153 5.73 -2.57 -4.65
CA CYS A 153 6.24 -3.76 -4.01
C CYS A 153 7.75 -3.85 -4.21
N GLY A 154 8.51 -3.65 -3.13
CA GLY A 154 9.95 -3.86 -3.12
C GLY A 154 10.77 -2.60 -3.39
N LEU A 155 10.45 -1.49 -2.72
CA LEU A 155 11.12 -0.19 -2.88
C LEU A 155 12.66 -0.26 -2.81
N GLN A 156 13.22 -1.21 -2.06
CA GLN A 156 14.67 -1.43 -1.99
C GLN A 156 15.32 -1.75 -3.36
N ALA A 157 14.55 -2.31 -4.29
CA ALA A 157 14.99 -2.63 -5.65
C ALA A 157 14.78 -1.47 -6.64
N ALA A 158 14.21 -0.35 -6.19
CA ALA A 158 13.92 0.82 -7.02
C ALA A 158 15.19 1.67 -7.28
N HIS A 159 16.24 1.06 -7.85
CA HIS A 159 17.54 1.69 -8.06
C HIS A 159 17.44 3.03 -8.80
N GLY A 160 16.54 3.11 -9.79
CA GLY A 160 16.27 4.33 -10.54
C GLY A 160 15.91 5.55 -9.67
N ILE A 161 15.13 5.40 -8.60
CA ILE A 161 14.65 6.53 -7.77
C ILE A 161 15.47 6.74 -6.49
N ARG A 162 16.58 6.04 -6.30
CA ARG A 162 17.39 6.19 -5.08
C ARG A 162 17.95 7.60 -4.94
N SER A 163 17.70 8.21 -3.77
CA SER A 163 18.24 9.53 -3.43
C SER A 163 19.72 9.49 -3.03
N ARG A 164 20.20 8.37 -2.46
CA ARG A 164 21.55 8.22 -1.88
C ARG A 164 22.15 6.82 -2.11
N GLY A 165 23.47 6.72 -1.96
CA GLY A 165 24.24 5.47 -1.98
C GLY A 165 24.87 5.10 -3.34
N LEU A 166 25.62 3.99 -3.35
CA LEU A 166 26.41 3.50 -4.50
C LEU A 166 25.59 3.24 -5.77
N TYR A 167 24.30 2.93 -5.62
CA TYR A 167 23.37 2.65 -6.72
C TYR A 167 22.48 3.84 -7.09
N ARG A 168 22.83 5.06 -6.66
CA ARG A 168 22.15 6.27 -7.12
C ARG A 168 22.40 6.43 -8.62
N SER A 169 21.34 6.66 -9.40
CA SER A 169 21.48 6.95 -10.83
C SER A 169 22.40 8.17 -11.04
N PRO A 170 23.41 8.09 -11.93
CA PRO A 170 24.33 9.20 -12.19
C PRO A 170 23.65 10.40 -12.86
N GLY A 171 22.42 10.25 -13.37
CA GLY A 171 21.61 11.32 -13.95
C GLY A 171 20.44 11.76 -13.07
N VAL A 172 19.80 12.88 -13.43
CA VAL A 172 18.54 13.31 -12.81
C VAL A 172 17.44 12.34 -13.23
N ASN A 173 17.10 11.38 -12.38
CA ASN A 173 15.94 10.53 -12.62
C ASN A 173 14.66 11.37 -12.44
N PRO A 174 13.83 11.57 -13.48
CA PRO A 174 12.63 12.38 -13.39
C PRO A 174 11.54 11.77 -12.50
N GLN A 175 11.64 10.49 -12.16
CA GLN A 175 10.65 9.76 -11.37
C GLN A 175 10.77 10.02 -9.87
N ALA A 176 11.98 10.24 -9.34
CA ALA A 176 12.17 10.51 -7.91
C ALA A 176 11.46 11.80 -7.45
N PRO A 177 11.58 12.95 -8.17
CA PRO A 177 10.81 14.14 -7.85
C PRO A 177 9.29 13.95 -7.97
N LYS A 178 8.81 13.19 -8.96
CA LYS A 178 7.39 12.87 -9.13
C LYS A 178 6.85 12.07 -7.96
N PHE A 179 7.56 11.02 -7.55
CA PHE A 179 7.16 10.20 -6.40
C PHE A 179 7.17 11.02 -5.10
N ALA A 180 8.20 11.85 -4.89
CA ALA A 180 8.26 12.72 -3.71
C ALA A 180 7.12 13.77 -3.70
N ARG A 181 6.78 14.34 -4.86
CA ARG A 181 5.61 15.23 -5.00
C ARG A 181 4.31 14.50 -4.71
N LEU A 182 4.16 13.27 -5.21
CA LEU A 182 3.00 12.42 -4.96
C LEU A 182 2.83 12.14 -3.47
N LEU A 183 3.88 11.81 -2.74
CA LEU A 183 3.76 11.55 -1.30
C LEU A 183 3.45 12.79 -0.47
N ARG A 184 3.93 13.97 -0.88
CA ARG A 184 3.66 15.22 -0.16
C ARG A 184 2.26 15.77 -0.40
N ARG A 185 1.70 15.54 -1.59
CA ARG A 185 0.47 16.21 -2.03
C ARG A 185 -0.65 15.24 -2.41
N GLY A 186 -0.33 14.03 -2.81
CA GLY A 186 -1.25 13.07 -3.41
C GLY A 186 -2.45 12.76 -2.53
N GLY A 187 -2.23 12.51 -1.24
CA GLY A 187 -3.30 12.15 -0.32
C GLY A 187 -4.40 13.21 -0.21
N ALA A 188 -4.07 14.51 -0.26
CA ALA A 188 -5.05 15.60 -0.28
C ALA A 188 -5.91 15.63 -1.56
N TRP A 189 -5.46 14.95 -2.61
CA TRP A 189 -6.13 14.81 -3.89
C TRP A 189 -6.64 13.39 -4.12
N SER A 190 -6.83 12.60 -3.05
CA SER A 190 -7.23 11.18 -3.07
C SER A 190 -6.40 10.31 -4.04
N LEU A 191 -5.09 10.57 -4.07
CA LEU A 191 -4.07 9.73 -4.70
C LEU A 191 -3.19 9.13 -3.60
N HIS A 192 -3.38 7.85 -3.32
CA HIS A 192 -2.76 7.15 -2.21
C HIS A 192 -1.66 6.21 -2.69
N THR A 193 -0.69 5.94 -1.82
CA THR A 193 0.39 4.99 -2.10
C THR A 193 0.46 3.97 -0.99
N ILE A 194 0.65 2.71 -1.36
CA ILE A 194 0.88 1.59 -0.46
C ILE A 194 2.24 1.01 -0.86
N VAL A 195 3.24 1.24 -0.03
CA VAL A 195 4.64 1.01 -0.38
C VAL A 195 5.23 0.00 0.58
N TRP A 196 5.95 -1.00 0.07
CA TRP A 196 6.73 -1.90 0.91
C TRP A 196 8.23 -1.75 0.67
N CYS A 197 8.99 -1.63 1.75
CA CYS A 197 10.44 -1.67 1.78
C CYS A 197 10.94 -2.71 2.81
N ASN A 198 12.06 -3.37 2.53
CA ASN A 198 12.55 -4.42 3.42
C ASN A 198 13.15 -3.93 4.76
N SER A 199 13.51 -2.64 4.88
CA SER A 199 14.10 -2.06 6.10
C SER A 199 14.05 -0.53 6.09
N PHE A 200 14.14 0.09 7.27
CA PHE A 200 14.24 1.55 7.39
C PHE A 200 15.51 2.11 6.73
N VAL A 201 16.62 1.36 6.83
CA VAL A 201 17.89 1.76 6.19
C VAL A 201 17.74 1.89 4.67
N ASN A 202 17.10 0.91 4.02
CA ASN A 202 16.89 0.99 2.57
C ASN A 202 15.86 2.06 2.20
N LEU A 203 14.85 2.31 3.04
CA LEU A 203 13.93 3.43 2.85
C LEU A 203 14.68 4.78 2.83
N ASP A 204 15.55 5.04 3.80
CA ASP A 204 16.31 6.29 3.89
C ASP A 204 17.34 6.44 2.76
N LEU A 205 17.85 5.33 2.22
CA LEU A 205 18.70 5.36 1.03
C LEU A 205 17.90 5.69 -0.24
N THR A 206 16.68 5.18 -0.33
CA THR A 206 15.83 5.40 -1.51
C THR A 206 15.19 6.79 -1.49
N MET A 207 14.75 7.28 -0.33
CA MET A 207 13.91 8.46 -0.21
C MET A 207 14.52 9.56 0.66
N ALA A 208 14.59 10.79 0.14
CA ALA A 208 15.10 11.93 0.90
C ALA A 208 14.21 12.30 2.10
N ASP A 209 12.89 12.23 1.91
CA ASP A 209 11.90 12.50 2.97
C ASP A 209 11.76 11.30 3.95
N GLY A 210 12.32 10.14 3.60
CA GLY A 210 12.31 8.91 4.41
C GLY A 210 10.91 8.49 4.86
N ILE A 211 10.82 7.98 6.09
CA ILE A 211 9.53 7.66 6.74
C ILE A 211 8.67 8.91 7.02
N GLY A 212 9.25 10.10 6.87
CA GLY A 212 8.66 11.43 6.89
C GLY A 212 7.25 11.51 6.32
N ALA A 213 7.14 10.95 5.12
CA ALA A 213 6.04 11.15 4.19
C ALA A 213 4.86 10.20 4.37
N PHE A 214 4.89 9.30 5.36
CA PHE A 214 3.84 8.31 5.60
C PHE A 214 3.15 8.58 6.93
N GLY A 215 1.81 8.72 6.91
CA GLY A 215 0.99 8.82 8.11
C GLY A 215 0.66 7.47 8.72
N HIS A 216 0.71 6.40 7.92
CA HIS A 216 0.44 5.03 8.35
C HIS A 216 1.65 4.15 8.09
N VAL A 217 2.10 3.43 9.11
CA VAL A 217 3.28 2.56 9.02
C VAL A 217 2.95 1.18 9.58
N VAL A 218 3.23 0.13 8.82
CA VAL A 218 3.23 -1.25 9.32
C VAL A 218 4.66 -1.71 9.47
N ILE A 219 5.05 -2.06 10.70
CA ILE A 219 6.40 -2.52 11.01
C ILE A 219 6.34 -4.04 11.19
N LEU A 220 7.07 -4.75 10.34
CA LEU A 220 7.24 -6.21 10.36
C LEU A 220 8.60 -6.57 10.96
N ASP A 221 8.78 -7.86 11.24
CA ASP A 221 10.05 -8.40 11.71
C ASP A 221 11.22 -8.07 10.75
N GLY A 222 12.38 -7.78 11.33
CA GLY A 222 13.60 -7.44 10.62
C GLY A 222 13.65 -6.04 9.98
N ALA A 223 12.72 -5.13 10.31
CA ALA A 223 12.71 -3.75 9.79
C ALA A 223 13.97 -2.93 10.15
N GLY A 224 14.71 -3.33 11.18
CA GLY A 224 15.87 -2.61 11.71
C GLY A 224 15.47 -1.60 12.79
N PRO A 225 16.41 -0.70 13.18
CA PRO A 225 16.15 0.32 14.20
C PRO A 225 14.97 1.21 13.83
N VAL A 226 14.02 1.34 14.75
CA VAL A 226 12.81 2.15 14.55
C VAL A 226 13.19 3.64 14.65
N PRO A 227 12.80 4.47 13.68
CA PRO A 227 13.03 5.92 13.77
C PRO A 227 12.33 6.52 14.99
N GLY A 228 12.95 7.48 15.68
CA GLY A 228 12.44 8.06 16.93
C GLY A 228 11.00 8.63 16.83
N ARG A 229 10.59 9.10 15.65
CA ARG A 229 9.20 9.55 15.42
C ARG A 229 8.15 8.44 15.47
N LEU A 230 8.57 7.18 15.42
CA LEU A 230 7.73 5.99 15.57
C LEU A 230 8.03 5.28 16.91
N ALA A 231 8.78 5.90 17.82
CA ALA A 231 9.22 5.28 19.08
C ALA A 231 8.09 5.00 20.07
N PHE A 232 6.87 5.50 19.86
CA PHE A 232 5.69 5.01 20.59
C PHE A 232 5.35 3.55 20.26
N ALA A 233 6.00 2.99 19.24
CA ALA A 233 6.03 1.56 18.99
C ALA A 233 7.01 0.82 19.93
N ASP A 234 7.97 1.52 20.56
CA ASP A 234 8.97 0.93 21.46
C ASP A 234 8.30 0.48 22.75
N GLY A 235 8.49 -0.79 23.11
CA GLY A 235 7.81 -1.46 24.22
C GLY A 235 6.92 -2.62 23.78
N LEU A 236 6.57 -2.70 22.49
CA LEU A 236 5.97 -3.91 21.92
C LEU A 236 7.05 -4.98 21.65
N PRO A 237 6.76 -6.27 21.88
CA PRO A 237 7.69 -7.34 21.58
C PRO A 237 8.19 -7.27 20.12
N ALA A 238 9.51 -7.33 19.93
CA ALA A 238 10.15 -7.15 18.63
C ALA A 238 9.77 -8.25 17.60
N ASP A 239 9.19 -9.36 18.06
CA ASP A 239 8.77 -10.51 17.24
C ASP A 239 7.35 -10.37 16.67
N ARG A 240 6.62 -9.31 17.02
CA ARG A 240 5.27 -9.02 16.56
C ARG A 240 5.24 -7.91 15.52
N ALA A 241 4.43 -8.10 14.49
CA ALA A 241 4.12 -7.00 13.59
C ALA A 241 3.23 -5.98 14.32
N ARG A 242 3.30 -4.73 13.87
CA ARG A 242 2.53 -3.63 14.48
C ARG A 242 2.12 -2.62 13.43
N TYR A 243 0.90 -2.15 13.56
CA TYR A 243 0.39 -1.00 12.85
C TYR A 243 0.62 0.26 13.69
N VAL A 244 1.05 1.34 13.04
CA VAL A 244 1.39 2.63 13.62
C VAL A 244 0.64 3.72 12.85
N ASP A 245 -0.17 4.50 13.58
CA ASP A 245 -0.69 5.78 13.12
C ASP A 245 0.26 6.89 13.58
N ALA A 246 1.12 7.34 12.68
CA ALA A 246 2.15 8.34 12.98
C ALA A 246 1.57 9.72 13.29
N ARG A 247 0.33 10.00 12.88
CA ARG A 247 -0.31 11.30 13.14
C ARG A 247 -0.91 11.33 14.54
N ARG A 248 -1.55 10.23 14.94
CA ARG A 248 -2.17 10.08 16.26
C ARG A 248 -1.18 9.62 17.33
N GLY A 249 0.01 9.17 16.93
CA GLY A 249 1.02 8.66 17.85
C GLY A 249 0.59 7.35 18.51
N THR A 250 -0.20 6.52 17.81
CA THR A 250 -0.72 5.26 18.34
C THR A 250 -0.12 4.06 17.63
N ALA A 251 0.04 2.97 18.36
CA ALA A 251 0.50 1.70 17.82
C ALA A 251 -0.39 0.55 18.32
N VAL A 252 -0.68 -0.41 17.45
CA VAL A 252 -1.47 -1.59 17.75
C VAL A 252 -0.70 -2.83 17.25
N PRO A 253 -0.43 -3.83 18.11
CA PRO A 253 0.12 -5.11 17.67
C PRO A 253 -0.86 -5.82 16.75
N ILE A 254 -0.35 -6.38 15.65
CA ILE A 254 -1.17 -7.08 14.67
C ILE A 254 -0.56 -8.43 14.32
N VAL A 255 -1.43 -9.38 14.01
CA VAL A 255 -1.12 -10.57 13.23
C VAL A 255 -1.23 -10.18 11.75
N PRO A 256 -0.12 -10.15 10.99
CA PRO A 256 -0.16 -9.86 9.58
C PRO A 256 -0.65 -11.09 8.80
N PHE A 257 -1.23 -10.85 7.63
CA PHE A 257 -1.71 -11.92 6.77
C PHE A 257 -0.56 -12.62 6.04
N ALA A 258 -0.70 -13.93 5.83
CA ALA A 258 0.12 -14.65 4.85
C ALA A 258 -0.26 -14.21 3.44
N VAL A 259 0.61 -14.48 2.46
CA VAL A 259 0.17 -14.48 1.06
C VAL A 259 -0.92 -15.56 0.94
N PRO A 260 -2.15 -15.20 0.55
CA PRO A 260 -3.22 -16.19 0.35
C PRO A 260 -2.87 -17.11 -0.82
N THR A 261 -3.49 -18.29 -0.86
CA THR A 261 -3.39 -19.17 -2.02
C THR A 261 -4.20 -18.63 -3.19
N ASP A 262 -3.86 -19.04 -4.42
CA ASP A 262 -4.61 -18.64 -5.62
C ASP A 262 -6.09 -19.02 -5.51
N ALA A 263 -6.37 -20.25 -5.04
CA ALA A 263 -7.73 -20.73 -4.81
C ALA A 263 -8.52 -19.86 -3.83
N TRP A 264 -7.87 -19.33 -2.79
CA TRP A 264 -8.51 -18.42 -1.85
C TRP A 264 -8.80 -17.07 -2.48
N CYS A 265 -7.85 -16.51 -3.23
CA CYS A 265 -8.04 -15.26 -3.97
C CYS A 265 -9.21 -15.37 -4.95
N GLU A 266 -9.27 -16.45 -5.72
CA GLU A 266 -10.38 -16.70 -6.64
C GLU A 266 -11.73 -16.79 -5.91
N ALA A 267 -11.79 -17.49 -4.77
CA ALA A 267 -13.00 -17.58 -3.97
C ALA A 267 -13.45 -16.21 -3.43
N ALA A 268 -12.51 -15.41 -2.92
CA ALA A 268 -12.78 -14.05 -2.47
C ALA A 268 -13.34 -13.19 -3.62
N ILE A 269 -12.73 -13.26 -4.80
CA ILE A 269 -13.16 -12.48 -5.97
C ILE A 269 -14.56 -12.89 -6.44
N ARG A 270 -14.88 -14.20 -6.45
CA ARG A 270 -16.24 -14.67 -6.79
C ARG A 270 -17.31 -14.14 -5.83
N SER A 271 -16.97 -13.82 -4.58
CA SER A 271 -17.90 -13.21 -3.62
C SER A 271 -18.22 -11.72 -3.88
N PHE A 272 -17.64 -11.14 -4.93
CA PHE A 272 -17.89 -9.74 -5.31
C PHE A 272 -19.14 -9.61 -6.20
N GLU A 273 -19.60 -10.72 -6.77
CA GLU A 273 -20.84 -10.86 -7.55
C GLU A 273 -22.08 -10.87 -6.65
#